data_AF-X5J9P5-F1
#
_entry.id   AF-X5J9P5-F1
#
_cell.length_a   1.000
_cell.length_b   1.000
_cell.length_c   1.000
_cell.angle_alpha   90.00
_cell.angle_beta   90.00
_cell.angle_gamma   90.00
#
_symmetry.space_group_name_H-M   'P 1'
#
loop_
_entity.id
_entity.type
_entity.pdbx_description
1 polymer ?
#
loop_
_entity_poly.entity_id
_entity_poly.type
_entity_poly.pdbx_seq_one_letter_code
_entity_poly.pdbx_strand_id
1 'polypeptide(L)'
;MNVENFITSVVDKYISLKKYKVPKKEIKEINLIDHEKYIKAKKKLLEIACKMIVIGYEKKEITNITGISNEKLKELESIFNTKIL
;
A
#
# COMPACT_ATOMS: atom_id res chain seq x y z
N MET A 1 20.67 0.68 -4.82
CA MET A 1 19.61 0.40 -3.81
C MET A 1 18.85 -0.83 -4.27
N ASN A 2 18.74 -1.89 -3.46
CA ASN A 2 17.99 -3.10 -3.85
C ASN A 2 16.49 -2.78 -3.97
N VAL A 3 15.80 -3.38 -4.95
CA VAL A 3 14.37 -3.23 -5.22
C VAL A 3 13.53 -3.55 -3.98
N GLU A 4 13.92 -4.57 -3.21
CA GLU A 4 13.24 -4.94 -1.95
C GLU A 4 13.30 -3.82 -0.90
N ASN A 5 14.47 -3.18 -0.76
CA ASN A 5 14.64 -2.05 0.16
C ASN A 5 13.83 -0.83 -0.29
N PHE A 6 13.67 -0.64 -1.61
CA PHE A 6 12.84 0.43 -2.15
C PHE A 6 11.35 0.19 -1.90
N ILE A 7 10.86 -1.02 -2.16
CA ILE A 7 9.47 -1.41 -1.90
C ILE A 7 9.14 -1.22 -0.42
N THR A 8 10.03 -1.68 0.48
CA THR A 8 9.85 -1.52 1.93
C THR A 8 9.73 -0.05 2.33
N SER A 9 10.58 0.81 1.78
CA SER A 9 10.54 2.27 2.02
C SER A 9 9.25 2.93 1.55
N VAL A 10 8.74 2.54 0.37
CA VAL A 10 7.45 3.04 -0.16
C VAL A 10 6.29 2.63 0.74
N VAL A 11 6.25 1.36 1.14
CA VAL A 11 5.23 0.82 2.05
C VAL A 11 5.24 1.60 3.37
N ASP A 12 6.41 1.74 4.00
CA ASP A 12 6.51 2.43 5.29
C ASP A 12 6.15 3.91 5.21
N LYS A 13 6.49 4.60 4.12
CA LYS A 13 6.08 6.00 3.89
C LYS A 13 4.56 6.15 3.84
N TYR A 14 3.87 5.29 3.09
CA TYR A 14 2.41 5.37 2.95
C TYR A 14 1.65 5.02 4.23
N ILE A 15 2.20 4.12 5.07
CA ILE A 15 1.57 3.76 6.33
C ILE A 15 1.89 4.76 7.45
N SER A 16 3.11 5.31 7.47
CA SER A 16 3.48 6.36 8.44
C SER A 16 2.59 7.60 8.30
N LEU A 17 2.20 7.94 7.06
CA LEU A 17 1.24 9.01 6.78
C LEU A 17 -0.21 8.74 7.27
N LYS A 18 -0.59 7.47 7.49
CA LYS A 18 -1.91 7.10 8.04
C LYS A 18 -1.96 6.95 9.56
N LYS A 19 -0.82 6.92 10.26
CA LYS A 19 -0.78 6.85 11.72
C LYS A 19 -1.48 8.05 12.40
N TYR A 20 -1.80 9.11 11.64
CA TYR A 20 -2.45 10.34 12.14
C TYR A 20 -3.79 10.71 11.50
N LYS A 21 -4.34 9.98 10.51
CA LYS A 21 -5.62 10.34 9.87
C LYS A 21 -6.45 9.14 9.42
N VAL A 22 -6.77 8.22 10.33
CA VAL A 22 -7.93 7.34 10.12
C VAL A 22 -9.17 8.12 10.60
N PRO A 23 -10.17 8.39 9.74
CA PRO A 23 -11.40 9.05 10.19
C PRO A 23 -12.07 8.18 11.24
N LYS A 24 -12.25 8.70 12.46
CA LYS A 24 -12.92 8.00 13.58
C LYS A 24 -14.30 7.42 13.22
N LYS A 25 -14.94 7.88 12.15
CA LYS A 25 -16.27 7.44 11.70
C LYS A 25 -16.33 5.99 11.19
N GLU A 26 -15.23 5.40 10.73
CA GLU A 26 -15.20 3.99 10.29
C GLU A 26 -14.78 3.01 11.38
N ILE A 27 -14.21 3.49 12.48
CA ILE A 27 -13.82 2.67 13.62
C ILE A 27 -15.03 2.57 14.56
N LYS A 28 -16.11 1.92 14.11
CA LYS A 28 -17.08 1.36 15.04
C LYS A 28 -16.37 0.22 15.78
N GLU A 29 -15.97 0.49 17.01
CA GLU A 29 -15.55 -0.49 18.03
C GLU A 29 -14.58 -1.58 17.55
N ILE A 30 -13.45 -1.18 16.95
CA ILE A 30 -12.36 -2.13 16.70
C ILE A 30 -11.47 -2.14 17.95
N ASN A 31 -11.44 -3.27 18.64
CA ASN A 31 -10.52 -3.53 19.75
C ASN A 31 -9.08 -3.20 19.32
N LEU A 32 -8.23 -2.65 20.20
CA LEU A 32 -6.88 -2.17 19.82
C LEU A 32 -6.03 -3.23 19.09
N ILE A 33 -6.22 -4.51 19.45
CA ILE A 33 -5.57 -5.67 18.84
C ILE A 33 -6.00 -5.86 17.38
N ASP A 34 -7.28 -5.63 17.08
CA ASP A 34 -7.83 -5.79 15.74
C ASP A 34 -7.44 -4.62 14.84
N HIS A 35 -7.19 -3.44 15.41
CA HIS A 35 -6.60 -2.30 14.69
C HIS A 35 -5.16 -2.58 14.25
N GLU A 36 -4.34 -3.22 15.09
CA GLU A 36 -2.97 -3.61 14.72
C GLU A 36 -2.96 -4.69 13.62
N LYS A 37 -3.82 -5.70 13.74
CA LYS A 37 -4.01 -6.73 12.71
C LYS A 37 -4.46 -6.11 11.39
N TYR A 38 -5.37 -5.15 11.43
CA TYR A 38 -5.85 -4.41 10.27
C TYR A 38 -4.73 -3.63 9.58
N ILE A 39 -3.91 -2.91 10.34
CA ILE A 39 -2.73 -2.21 9.80
C ILE A 39 -1.77 -3.20 9.14
N LYS A 40 -1.45 -4.32 9.81
CA LYS A 40 -0.57 -5.36 9.27
C LYS A 40 -1.12 -5.96 7.96
N ALA A 41 -2.42 -6.23 7.88
CA ALA A 41 -3.06 -6.70 6.66
C ALA A 41 -2.97 -5.67 5.53
N LYS A 42 -3.27 -4.40 5.81
CA LYS A 42 -3.10 -3.30 4.85
C LYS A 42 -1.66 -3.14 4.37
N LYS A 43 -0.65 -3.33 5.24
CA LYS A 43 0.77 -3.34 4.85
C LYS A 43 1.05 -4.41 3.81
N LYS A 44 0.60 -5.65 4.06
CA LYS A 44 0.82 -6.77 3.15
C LYS A 44 0.16 -6.55 1.79
N LEU A 45 -1.07 -6.06 1.75
CA LEU A 45 -1.76 -5.78 0.49
C LEU A 45 -1.05 -4.68 -0.32
N LEU A 46 -0.53 -3.65 0.35
CA LEU A 46 0.26 -2.60 -0.30
C LEU A 46 1.59 -3.14 -0.84
N GLU A 47 2.27 -4.00 -0.08
CA GLU A 47 3.51 -4.64 -0.52
C GLU A 47 3.28 -5.53 -1.76
N ILE A 48 2.18 -6.31 -1.77
CA ILE A 48 1.77 -7.12 -2.92
C ILE A 48 1.51 -6.23 -4.13
N ALA A 49 0.75 -5.13 -3.98
CA ALA A 49 0.50 -4.20 -5.08
C ALA A 49 1.79 -3.61 -5.65
N CYS A 50 2.72 -3.17 -4.79
CA CYS A 50 4.03 -2.67 -5.23
C CYS A 50 4.81 -3.72 -6.03
N LYS A 51 4.85 -4.98 -5.57
CA LYS A 51 5.51 -6.07 -6.29
C LYS A 51 4.86 -6.34 -7.65
N MET A 52 3.52 -6.35 -7.70
CA MET A 52 2.78 -6.54 -8.94
C MET A 52 3.01 -5.40 -9.95
N ILE A 53 3.10 -4.14 -9.48
CA ILE A 53 3.47 -3.00 -10.33
C ILE A 53 4.86 -3.22 -10.94
N VAL A 54 5.86 -3.59 -10.13
CA VAL A 54 7.24 -3.80 -10.60
C VAL A 54 7.32 -4.94 -11.62
N ILE A 55 6.52 -6.00 -11.46
CA ILE A 55 6.45 -7.13 -12.39
C ILE A 55 5.70 -6.76 -13.68
N GLY A 56 4.85 -5.72 -13.66
CA GLY A 56 4.12 -5.23 -14.81
C GLY A 56 2.69 -5.79 -14.97
N TYR A 57 2.04 -6.16 -13.87
CA TYR A 57 0.63 -6.57 -13.90
C TYR A 57 -0.31 -5.42 -14.27
N GLU A 58 -1.48 -5.74 -14.83
CA GLU A 58 -2.48 -4.72 -15.15
C GLU A 58 -3.12 -4.13 -13.89
N LYS A 59 -3.38 -2.81 -13.89
CA LYS A 59 -4.02 -2.09 -12.77
C LYS A 59 -5.33 -2.72 -12.30
N LYS A 60 -6.12 -3.26 -13.23
CA LYS A 60 -7.41 -3.89 -12.93
C LYS A 60 -7.21 -5.15 -12.08
N GLU A 61 -6.21 -5.97 -12.40
CA GLU A 61 -5.86 -7.17 -11.64
C GLU A 61 -5.34 -6.82 -10.25
N ILE A 62 -4.47 -5.82 -10.17
CA ILE A 62 -3.93 -5.33 -8.88
C ILE A 62 -5.06 -4.82 -7.99
N THR A 63 -5.99 -4.05 -8.55
CA THR A 63 -7.18 -3.54 -7.84
C THR A 63 -8.04 -4.69 -7.32
N ASN A 64 -8.31 -5.69 -8.15
CA ASN A 64 -9.13 -6.85 -7.77
C ASN A 64 -8.51 -7.66 -6.62
N ILE A 65 -7.19 -7.82 -6.60
CA ILE A 65 -6.48 -8.62 -5.58
C ILE A 65 -6.28 -7.82 -4.29
N THR A 66 -5.90 -6.55 -4.40
CA THR A 66 -5.44 -5.75 -3.25
C THR A 66 -6.48 -4.79 -2.70
N GLY A 67 -7.55 -4.53 -3.46
CA GLY A 67 -8.57 -3.53 -3.14
C GLY A 67 -8.05 -2.09 -3.21
N ILE A 68 -6.85 -1.86 -3.74
CA ILE A 68 -6.26 -0.52 -3.85
C ILE A 68 -6.86 0.20 -5.06
N SER A 69 -7.28 1.46 -4.86
CA SER A 69 -7.90 2.24 -5.92
C SER A 69 -6.94 2.56 -7.06
N ASN A 70 -7.48 2.70 -8.27
CA ASN A 70 -6.71 3.07 -9.46
C ASN A 70 -5.92 4.38 -9.30
N GLU A 71 -6.47 5.37 -8.59
CA GLU A 71 -5.78 6.63 -8.27
C GLU A 71 -4.52 6.37 -7.45
N LYS A 72 -4.62 5.48 -6.45
CA LYS A 72 -3.50 5.13 -5.59
C LYS A 72 -2.45 4.30 -6.33
N LEU A 73 -2.87 3.42 -7.23
CA LEU A 73 -1.97 2.68 -8.11
C LEU A 73 -1.21 3.61 -9.06
N LYS A 74 -1.86 4.64 -9.63
CA LYS A 74 -1.19 5.65 -10.45
C LYS A 74 -0.11 6.42 -9.68
N GLU A 75 -0.38 6.80 -8.43
CA GLU A 75 0.64 7.42 -7.57
C GLU A 75 1.85 6.49 -7.36
N LEU A 76 1.59 5.21 -7.07
CA LEU A 76 2.63 4.20 -6.85
C LEU A 76 3.47 3.99 -8.11
N GLU A 77 2.85 3.78 -9.26
CA GLU A 77 3.55 3.64 -10.54
C GLU A 77 4.43 4.84 -10.87
N SER A 78 3.96 6.06 -10.63
CA SER A 78 4.77 7.26 -10.85
C SER A 78 6.06 7.25 -10.03
N ILE A 79 6.04 6.66 -8.83
CA ILE A 79 7.20 6.53 -7.95
C ILE A 79 8.17 5.46 -8.47
N PHE A 80 7.66 4.35 -9.01
CA PHE A 80 8.49 3.29 -9.58
C PHE A 80 9.10 3.70 -10.93
N ASN A 81 8.34 4.38 -11.79
CA ASN A 81 8.79 4.85 -13.10
C ASN A 81 9.84 5.98 -13.03
N THR A 82 9.87 6.75 -11.95
CA THR A 82 10.85 7.86 -11.78
C THR A 82 12.18 7.44 -11.19
N LYS A 83 12.33 6.19 -10.71
CA LYS A 83 13.55 5.71 -10.03
C LYS A 83 14.18 4.45 -10.62
N ILE A 84 13.53 3.82 -11.62
CA ILE A 84 14.04 2.64 -12.33
C ILE A 84 14.78 3.04 -13.64
N LEU A 85 14.75 4.33 -14.00
CA LEU A 85 15.64 4.97 -14.97
C LEU A 85 16.84 5.60 -14.24
#